data_AF-A0A259STN1-F1
#
_entry.id   AF-A0A259STN1-F1
#
_cell.length_a   1.000
_cell.length_b   1.000
_cell.length_c   1.000
_cell.angle_alpha   90.00
_cell.angle_beta   90.00
_cell.angle_gamma   90.00
#
_symmetry.space_group_name_H-M   'P 1'
#
loop_
_entity.id
_entity.type
_entity.pdbx_description
1 polymer ?
#
loop_
_entity_poly.entity_id
_entity_poly.type
_entity_poly.pdbx_seq_one_letter_code
_entity_poly.pdbx_strand_id
1 'polypeptide(L)'
;MTTRSRHAIVLAAGRGTRLGRGPKALLPWNGEVLVTRAARAAAEAGCSVTVAVGPAARTARSWLRARCPAAHVVEVHDARLGMSASLRAAVLPLVVTDAPPHAVVVLLVDQPGVDASVIRRLFAA
;
A
#
# COMPACT_ATOMS: atom_id res chain seq x y z
N MET A 1 -18.40 -11.49 18.73
CA MET A 1 -18.33 -10.86 17.39
C MET A 1 -17.08 -11.34 16.69
N THR A 2 -17.21 -12.18 15.66
CA THR A 2 -16.07 -12.55 14.80
C THR A 2 -15.62 -11.31 14.03
N THR A 3 -14.40 -10.83 14.28
CA THR A 3 -13.80 -9.73 13.52
C THR A 3 -13.61 -10.19 12.08
N ARG A 4 -14.36 -9.62 11.13
CA ARG A 4 -14.17 -9.89 9.70
C ARG A 4 -12.79 -9.39 9.27
N SER A 5 -12.02 -10.23 8.58
CA SER A 5 -10.67 -9.90 8.12
C SER A 5 -10.72 -8.79 7.06
N ARG A 6 -9.93 -7.73 7.26
CA ARG A 6 -9.81 -6.59 6.32
C ARG A 6 -8.37 -6.51 5.82
N HIS A 7 -8.23 -6.21 4.54
CA HIS A 7 -6.94 -6.05 3.89
C HIS A 7 -6.85 -4.72 3.14
N ALA A 8 -5.67 -4.13 3.10
CA ALA A 8 -5.38 -2.93 2.35
C ALA A 8 -4.26 -3.20 1.35
N ILE A 9 -4.50 -2.82 0.10
CA ILE A 9 -3.49 -2.81 -0.96
C ILE A 9 -3.06 -1.36 -1.18
N VAL A 10 -1.79 -1.04 -0.93
CA VAL A 10 -1.20 0.27 -1.23
C VAL A 10 -0.45 0.18 -2.55
N LEU A 11 -0.93 0.90 -3.56
CA LEU A 11 -0.28 0.98 -4.87
C LEU A 11 0.78 2.09 -4.86
N ALA A 12 2.06 1.68 -4.83
CA ALA A 12 3.23 2.54 -4.70
C ALA A 12 4.28 2.31 -5.80
N ALA A 13 3.95 1.60 -6.87
CA ALA A 13 4.88 1.25 -7.95
C ALA A 13 5.05 2.35 -9.03
N GLY A 14 4.35 3.48 -8.88
CA GLY A 14 4.42 4.60 -9.80
C GLY A 14 5.79 5.30 -9.82
N ARG A 15 6.31 5.58 -11.02
CA ARG A 15 7.62 6.22 -11.22
C ARG A 15 7.71 7.68 -10.76
N GLY A 16 6.58 8.38 -10.64
CA GLY A 16 6.58 9.80 -10.25
C GLY A 16 7.19 10.75 -11.29
N THR A 17 7.30 10.34 -12.56
CA THR A 17 8.02 11.08 -13.63
C THR A 17 7.58 12.54 -13.76
N ARG A 18 6.27 12.81 -13.69
CA ARG A 18 5.71 14.17 -13.76
C ARG A 18 6.15 15.09 -12.61
N LEU A 19 6.49 14.52 -11.45
CA LEU A 19 6.93 15.29 -10.29
C LEU A 19 8.43 15.62 -10.34
N GLY A 20 9.23 14.92 -11.15
CA GLY A 20 10.67 15.15 -11.29
C GLY A 20 11.52 14.91 -10.03
N ARG A 21 10.93 14.42 -8.93
CA ARG A 21 11.57 14.27 -7.60
C ARG A 21 11.92 12.83 -7.25
N GLY A 22 12.01 11.96 -8.25
CA GLY A 22 12.27 10.52 -8.06
C GLY A 22 10.99 9.71 -7.76
N PRO A 23 11.14 8.47 -7.24
CA PRO A 23 10.03 7.59 -6.96
C PRO A 23 9.05 8.20 -5.96
N LYS A 24 7.80 8.35 -6.40
CA LYS A 24 6.72 8.99 -5.63
C LYS A 24 6.55 8.40 -4.22
N ALA A 25 6.69 7.08 -4.10
CA ALA A 25 6.64 6.35 -2.83
C ALA A 25 7.60 6.89 -1.75
N LEU A 26 8.73 7.46 -2.15
CA LEU A 26 9.80 7.92 -1.26
C LEU A 26 9.76 9.43 -1.00
N LEU A 27 8.78 10.15 -1.54
CA LEU A 27 8.68 11.57 -1.29
C LEU A 27 8.37 11.84 0.19
N PRO A 28 9.04 12.82 0.82
CA PRO A 28 8.76 13.19 2.19
C PRO A 28 7.48 14.02 2.29
N TRP A 29 6.72 13.78 3.35
CA TRP A 29 5.53 14.53 3.74
C TRP A 29 5.43 14.56 5.27
N ASN A 30 5.48 15.74 5.88
CA ASN A 30 5.40 15.94 7.33
C ASN A 30 6.33 15.00 8.14
N GLY A 31 7.59 14.86 7.71
CA GLY A 31 8.61 14.06 8.42
C GLY A 31 8.56 12.54 8.17
N GLU A 32 7.70 12.06 7.27
CA GLU A 32 7.58 10.64 6.90
C GLU A 32 7.51 10.48 5.38
N VAL A 33 7.99 9.36 4.83
CA VAL A 33 7.84 9.07 3.39
C VAL A 33 6.44 8.54 3.07
N LEU A 34 5.91 8.89 1.89
CA LEU A 34 4.53 8.57 1.49
C LEU A 34 4.16 7.08 1.62
N VAL A 35 5.07 6.18 1.25
CA VAL A 35 4.81 4.73 1.33
C VAL A 35 4.57 4.25 2.76
N THR A 36 5.35 4.77 3.71
CA THR A 36 5.18 4.43 5.12
C THR A 36 3.90 5.03 5.68
N ARG A 37 3.62 6.29 5.33
CA ARG A 37 2.40 6.97 5.76
C ARG A 37 1.14 6.21 5.34
N ALA A 38 1.07 5.78 4.08
CA ALA A 38 -0.06 5.01 3.56
C ALA A 38 -0.20 3.63 4.23
N ALA A 39 0.92 2.91 4.41
CA ALA A 39 0.93 1.62 5.10
C ALA A 39 0.51 1.75 6.58
N ARG A 40 0.99 2.78 7.27
CA ARG A 40 0.64 3.07 8.67
C ARG A 40 -0.84 3.40 8.81
N ALA A 41 -1.39 4.27 7.95
CA ALA A 41 -2.81 4.61 7.95
C ALA A 41 -3.69 3.37 7.79
N ALA A 42 -3.31 2.44 6.90
CA ALA A 42 -4.01 1.18 6.71
C ALA A 42 -3.92 0.25 7.93
N ALA A 43 -2.73 0.11 8.52
CA ALA A 43 -2.54 -0.68 9.73
C ALA A 43 -3.35 -0.12 10.92
N GLU A 44 -3.37 1.20 11.10
CA GLU A 44 -4.18 1.90 12.12
C GLU A 44 -5.69 1.81 11.88
N ALA A 45 -6.11 1.47 10.65
CA ALA A 45 -7.49 1.14 10.32
C ALA A 45 -7.86 -0.32 10.66
N GLY A 46 -6.90 -1.12 11.16
CA GLY A 46 -7.08 -2.53 11.47
C GLY A 46 -6.96 -3.45 10.27
N CYS A 47 -6.28 -3.02 9.21
CA CYS A 47 -6.04 -3.85 8.03
C CYS A 47 -4.71 -4.60 8.14
N SER A 48 -4.69 -5.83 7.62
CA SER A 48 -3.44 -6.38 7.08
C SER A 48 -3.06 -5.62 5.81
N VAL A 49 -1.77 -5.47 5.51
CA VAL A 49 -1.29 -4.52 4.49
C VAL A 49 -0.39 -5.21 3.48
N THR A 50 -0.71 -5.04 2.20
CA THR A 50 0.19 -5.31 1.07
C THR A 50 0.58 -4.00 0.40
N VAL A 51 1.85 -3.80 0.12
CA VAL A 51 2.38 -2.63 -0.58
C VAL A 51 3.02 -3.09 -1.89
N ALA A 52 2.43 -2.68 -3.01
CA ALA A 52 3.00 -2.87 -4.34
C ALA A 52 4.02 -1.76 -4.62
N VAL A 53 5.30 -2.11 -4.66
CA VAL A 53 6.40 -1.17 -4.94
C VAL A 53 7.02 -1.47 -6.29
N GLY A 54 7.63 -0.47 -6.91
CA GLY A 54 8.28 -0.61 -8.21
C GLY A 54 9.67 0.01 -8.15
N PRO A 55 9.91 1.17 -8.80
CA PRO A 55 11.18 1.88 -8.68
C PRO A 55 11.58 2.10 -7.22
N ALA A 56 12.84 1.80 -6.90
CA ALA A 56 13.40 1.88 -5.56
C ALA A 56 12.71 0.98 -4.50
N ALA A 57 12.20 -0.18 -4.92
CA ALA A 57 11.62 -1.21 -4.04
C ALA A 57 12.49 -1.52 -2.81
N ARG A 58 13.81 -1.62 -2.98
CA ARG A 58 14.76 -1.85 -1.86
C ARG A 58 14.67 -0.76 -0.79
N THR A 59 14.67 0.51 -1.19
CA THR A 59 14.59 1.66 -0.27
C THR A 59 13.22 1.73 0.39
N ALA A 60 12.14 1.53 -0.38
CA ALA A 60 10.78 1.48 0.15
C ALA A 60 10.62 0.35 1.19
N ARG A 61 11.18 -0.84 0.91
CA ARG A 61 11.18 -1.97 1.84
C ARG A 61 11.92 -1.66 3.14
N SER A 62 13.05 -0.94 3.09
CA SER A 62 13.75 -0.50 4.30
C SER A 62 12.92 0.44 5.16
N TRP A 63 12.27 1.43 4.55
CA TRP A 63 11.35 2.33 5.26
C TRP A 63 10.17 1.60 5.87
N LEU A 64 9.55 0.68 5.12
CA LEU A 64 8.43 -0.13 5.61
C LEU A 64 8.86 -1.06 6.75
N ARG A 65 10.00 -1.74 6.68
CA ARG A 65 10.49 -2.56 7.79
C ARG A 65 10.70 -1.76 9.08
N ALA A 66 11.18 -0.53 8.98
CA ALA A 66 11.47 0.30 10.14
C ALA A 66 10.21 0.87 10.82
N ARG A 67 9.09 1.00 10.09
CA ARG A 67 7.91 1.77 10.56
C ARG A 67 6.59 1.02 10.47
N CYS A 68 6.50 0.01 9.60
CA CYS A 68 5.34 -0.85 9.39
C CYS A 68 5.81 -2.31 9.11
N PRO A 69 6.50 -2.97 10.05
CA PRO A 69 7.17 -4.25 9.81
C PRO A 69 6.24 -5.40 9.39
N ALA A 70 4.95 -5.31 9.73
CA ALA A 70 3.93 -6.30 9.35
C ALA A 70 3.43 -6.14 7.89
N ALA A 71 3.82 -5.08 7.19
CA ALA A 71 3.40 -4.86 5.80
C ALA A 71 4.11 -5.83 4.85
N HIS A 72 3.33 -6.56 4.07
CA HIS A 72 3.85 -7.41 2.99
C HIS A 72 4.24 -6.54 1.79
N VAL A 73 5.43 -6.73 1.24
CA VAL A 73 5.94 -5.92 0.12
C VAL A 73 6.05 -6.78 -1.13
N VAL A 74 5.29 -6.39 -2.16
CA VAL A 74 5.31 -7.00 -3.49
C VAL A 74 6.06 -6.08 -4.45
N GLU A 75 7.08 -6.61 -5.10
CA GLU A 75 7.80 -5.88 -6.15
C GLU A 75 7.11 -6.09 -7.50
N VAL A 76 6.82 -4.97 -8.19
CA VAL A 76 6.11 -4.94 -9.46
C VAL A 76 7.08 -4.56 -10.56
N HIS A 77 7.68 -5.57 -11.20
CA HIS A 77 8.68 -5.37 -12.26
C HIS A 77 8.08 -4.78 -13.55
N ASP A 78 6.80 -5.02 -13.81
CA ASP A 78 6.06 -4.58 -14.99
C ASP A 78 5.19 -3.35 -14.72
N ALA A 79 5.48 -2.56 -13.67
CA ALA A 79 4.71 -1.37 -13.29
C ALA A 79 4.54 -0.32 -14.42
N ARG A 80 5.39 -0.39 -15.46
CA ARG A 80 5.27 0.40 -16.70
C ARG A 80 3.98 0.12 -17.49
N LEU A 81 3.37 -1.06 -17.31
CA LEU A 81 2.09 -1.45 -17.90
C LEU A 81 0.90 -0.76 -17.20
N GLY A 82 1.15 0.05 -16.18
CA GLY A 82 0.15 0.86 -15.50
C GLY A 82 -0.33 0.28 -14.18
N MET A 83 -1.36 0.92 -13.63
CA MET A 83 -1.89 0.61 -12.29
C MET A 83 -2.47 -0.81 -12.21
N SER A 84 -3.07 -1.31 -13.29
CA SER A 84 -3.64 -2.66 -13.36
C SER A 84 -2.61 -3.75 -13.11
N ALA A 85 -1.37 -3.59 -13.61
CA ALA A 85 -0.28 -4.53 -13.33
C ALA A 85 0.11 -4.55 -11.84
N SER A 86 0.12 -3.37 -11.21
CA SER A 86 0.41 -3.25 -9.78
C SER A 86 -0.70 -3.86 -8.92
N LEU A 87 -1.96 -3.64 -9.30
CA LEU A 87 -3.10 -4.23 -8.61
C LEU A 87 -3.10 -5.75 -8.75
N ARG A 88 -2.92 -6.28 -9.97
CA ARG A 88 -2.84 -7.72 -10.22
C ARG A 88 -1.76 -8.38 -9.36
N ALA A 89 -0.55 -7.81 -9.36
CA ALA A 89 0.55 -8.32 -8.56
C ALA A 89 0.24 -8.35 -7.05
N ALA A 90 -0.46 -7.34 -6.53
CA ALA A 90 -0.82 -7.26 -5.12
C ALA A 90 -2.01 -8.14 -4.73
N VAL A 91 -2.95 -8.41 -5.65
CA VAL A 91 -4.12 -9.25 -5.40
C VAL A 91 -3.79 -10.73 -5.46
N LEU A 92 -2.83 -11.14 -6.32
CA LEU A 92 -2.48 -12.56 -6.51
C LEU A 92 -2.20 -13.32 -5.20
N PRO A 93 -1.41 -12.80 -4.24
CA PRO A 93 -1.18 -13.47 -2.96
C PRO A 93 -2.44 -13.63 -2.09
N LEU A 94 -3.46 -12.78 -2.30
CA LEU A 94 -4.70 -12.78 -1.51
C LEU A 94 -5.74 -13.77 -2.03
N VAL A 95 -5.66 -14.15 -3.31
CA VAL A 95 -6.62 -15.07 -3.93
C VAL A 95 -6.18 -16.54 -3.86
N VAL A 96 -4.92 -16.79 -3.52
CA VAL A 96 -4.35 -18.14 -3.37
C VAL A 96 -4.30 -18.63 -1.91
N THR A 97 -4.83 -17.86 -0.96
CA THR A 97 -4.89 -18.25 0.45
C THR A 97 -6.19 -19.00 0.77
N ASP A 98 -6.11 -19.97 1.69
CA ASP A 98 -7.28 -20.71 2.18
C ASP A 98 -8.27 -19.84 2.98
N ALA A 99 -7.84 -18.66 3.41
CA ALA A 99 -8.64 -17.69 4.15
C ALA A 99 -8.53 -16.28 3.54
N PRO A 100 -9.17 -16.02 2.38
CA PRO A 100 -9.14 -14.71 1.75
C PRO A 100 -9.77 -13.64 2.66
N PRO A 101 -9.32 -12.38 2.57
CA PRO A 101 -9.90 -11.30 3.36
C PRO A 101 -11.36 -11.08 2.96
N HIS A 102 -12.22 -10.83 3.95
CA HIS A 102 -13.63 -10.53 3.70
C HIS A 102 -13.80 -9.25 2.85
N ALA A 103 -12.92 -8.27 3.03
CA ALA A 103 -12.94 -7.03 2.25
C ALA A 103 -11.52 -6.50 2.00
N VAL A 104 -11.34 -5.90 0.83
CA VAL A 104 -10.10 -5.25 0.42
C VAL A 104 -10.37 -3.79 0.10
N VAL A 105 -9.55 -2.89 0.65
CA VAL A 105 -9.49 -1.50 0.22
C VAL A 105 -8.22 -1.29 -0.63
N VAL A 106 -8.36 -0.56 -1.73
CA VAL A 106 -7.21 -0.19 -2.58
C VAL A 106 -6.91 1.28 -2.34
N LEU A 107 -5.65 1.58 -1.99
CA LEU A 107 -5.15 2.90 -1.65
C LEU A 107 -4.05 3.31 -2.62
N LEU A 108 -3.95 4.60 -2.92
CA LEU A 108 -2.85 5.16 -3.71
C LEU A 108 -1.83 5.84 -2.80
N VAL A 109 -0.54 5.68 -3.11
CA VAL A 109 0.53 6.23 -2.26
C VAL A 109 0.59 7.77 -2.25
N ASP A 110 0.03 8.43 -3.27
CA ASP A 110 0.01 9.90 -3.41
C ASP A 110 -1.20 10.58 -2.79
N GLN A 111 -1.91 9.90 -1.90
CA GLN A 111 -3.03 10.46 -1.16
C GLN A 111 -2.63 10.70 0.31
N PRO A 112 -1.72 11.65 0.62
CA PRO A 112 -1.23 11.84 1.99
C PRO A 112 -2.33 12.29 2.97
N GLY A 113 -3.47 12.79 2.49
CA GLY A 113 -4.62 13.13 3.32
C GLY A 113 -5.47 11.93 3.75
N VAL A 114 -5.25 10.73 3.18
CA VAL A 114 -6.01 9.53 3.57
C VAL A 114 -5.43 8.94 4.84
N ASP A 115 -6.22 8.97 5.90
CA ASP A 115 -5.89 8.43 7.21
C ASP A 115 -6.75 7.21 7.58
N ALA A 116 -6.50 6.65 8.76
CA ALA A 116 -7.23 5.49 9.26
C ALA A 116 -8.75 5.74 9.41
N SER A 117 -9.18 6.97 9.67
CA SER A 117 -10.60 7.30 9.82
C SER A 117 -11.32 7.21 8.48
N VAL A 118 -10.70 7.71 7.41
CA VAL A 118 -11.21 7.60 6.03
C VAL A 118 -11.34 6.15 5.63
N ILE A 119 -10.31 5.34 5.92
CA ILE A 119 -10.30 3.91 5.58
C ILE A 119 -11.39 3.15 6.33
N ARG A 120 -11.55 3.39 7.64
CA ARG A 120 -12.61 2.75 8.44
C ARG A 120 -14.01 3.09 7.91
N ARG A 121 -14.23 4.33 7.48
CA ARG A 121 -15.50 4.76 6.87
C ARG A 121 -15.83 3.99 5.60
N LEU A 122 -14.84 3.68 4.75
CA LEU A 122 -15.05 2.88 3.54
C LEU A 122 -15.51 1.45 3.84
N PHE A 123 -15.11 0.87 4.97
CA PHE A 123 -15.57 -0.46 5.38
C PHE A 123 -16.92 -0.47 6.12
N ALA A 124 -17.47 0.71 6.44
CA ALA A 124 -18.75 0.85 7.11
C ALA A 124 -19.91 1.17 6.15
N ALA A 125 -19.59 1.49 4.89
CA ALA A 125 -20.54 1.64 3.79
C ALA A 125 -20.88 0.27 3.20
#